data_AF-A0A5C6S5M6-F1
#
_entry.id   AF-A0A5C6S5M6-F1
#
_cell.length_a   1.000
_cell.length_b   1.000
_cell.length_c   1.000
_cell.angle_alpha   90.00
_cell.angle_beta   90.00
_cell.angle_gamma   90.00
#
_symmetry.space_group_name_H-M   'P 1'
#
loop_
_entity.id
_entity.type
_entity.pdbx_description
1 polymer ?
#
loop_
_entity_poly.entity_id
_entity_poly.type
_entity_poly.pdbx_seq_one_letter_code
_entity_poly.pdbx_strand_id
1 'polypeptide(L)'
;MSLTTQQQMLIEQRVTNDAKSPVVAYLLLVFLGGLGAHRFYLGKTTSAMVMLMMFVIGWLTLVIVIGLPILIAVAVWGIADLFLIPGMISEDKQLIRQRYSADLMSLPQAG
;
A
#
# COMPACT_ATOMS: atom_id res chain seq x y z
N MET A 1 7.72 -29.40 7.45
CA MET A 1 9.04 -29.05 8.02
C MET A 1 8.95 -27.62 8.54
N SER A 2 9.15 -27.39 9.84
CA SER A 2 9.16 -26.04 10.42
C SER A 2 10.53 -25.39 10.19
N LEU A 3 10.54 -24.12 9.80
CA LEU A 3 11.76 -23.32 9.59
C LEU A 3 12.61 -23.29 10.87
N THR A 4 13.94 -23.36 10.74
CA THR A 4 14.84 -23.21 11.89
C THR A 4 14.79 -21.78 12.43
N THR A 5 15.09 -21.59 13.72
CA THR A 5 15.04 -20.25 14.36
C THR A 5 15.94 -19.23 13.65
N GLN A 6 17.09 -19.66 13.12
CA GLN A 6 17.98 -18.81 12.33
C GLN A 6 17.33 -18.36 11.01
N GLN A 7 16.66 -19.29 10.30
CA GLN A 7 15.94 -18.97 9.07
C GLN A 7 14.78 -18.00 9.34
N GLN A 8 14.04 -18.20 10.44
CA GLN A 8 12.95 -17.30 10.84
C GLN A 8 13.46 -15.88 11.12
N MET A 9 14.56 -15.74 11.87
CA MET A 9 15.18 -14.45 12.15
C MET A 9 15.64 -13.73 10.87
N LEU A 10 16.25 -14.45 9.92
CA LEU A 10 16.66 -13.90 8.63
C LEU A 10 15.46 -13.42 7.78
N ILE A 11 14.35 -14.16 7.81
CA ILE A 11 13.12 -13.75 7.12
C ILE A 11 12.56 -12.47 7.74
N GLU A 12 12.49 -12.36 9.06
CA GLU A 12 11.99 -11.15 9.71
C GLU A 12 12.85 -9.93 9.43
N GLN A 13 14.18 -10.11 9.39
CA GLN A 13 15.10 -9.05 8.98
C GLN A 13 14.84 -8.60 7.54
N ARG A 14 14.69 -9.54 6.59
CA ARG A 14 14.38 -9.23 5.19
C ARG A 14 13.01 -8.57 5.03
N VAL A 15 11.97 -9.11 5.67
CA VAL A 15 10.61 -8.54 5.66
C VAL A 15 10.63 -7.11 6.20
N THR A 16 11.37 -6.84 7.27
CA THR A 16 11.49 -5.49 7.82
C THR A 16 12.20 -4.54 6.86
N ASN A 17 13.22 -5.02 6.15
CA ASN A 17 14.01 -4.21 5.22
C ASN A 17 13.30 -3.95 3.89
N ASP A 18 12.54 -4.93 3.40
CA ASP A 18 11.88 -4.89 2.08
C ASP A 18 10.42 -4.39 2.15
N ALA A 19 9.82 -4.34 3.35
CA ALA A 19 8.47 -3.81 3.53
C ALA A 19 8.38 -2.31 3.24
N LYS A 20 7.23 -1.89 2.70
CA LYS A 20 6.91 -0.48 2.48
C LYS A 20 6.88 0.29 3.80
N SER A 21 7.41 1.52 3.76
CA SER A 21 7.48 2.37 4.94
C SER A 21 6.11 3.00 5.25
N PRO A 22 5.56 2.79 6.47
CA PRO A 22 4.30 3.43 6.88
C PRO A 22 4.42 4.95 6.88
N VAL A 23 5.57 5.48 7.31
CA VAL A 23 5.81 6.92 7.38
C VAL A 23 5.70 7.54 5.98
N VAL A 24 6.29 6.89 4.97
CA VAL A 24 6.21 7.36 3.58
C VAL A 24 4.78 7.31 3.07
N ALA A 25 4.02 6.26 3.38
CA ALA A 25 2.61 6.16 2.99
C ALA A 25 1.75 7.28 3.58
N TYR A 26 1.93 7.62 4.87
CA TYR A 26 1.23 8.74 5.50
C TYR A 26 1.67 10.10 4.97
N LEU A 27 2.96 10.29 4.69
CA LEU A 27 3.44 11.53 4.06
C LEU A 27 2.82 11.72 2.67
N LEU A 28 2.80 10.66 1.85
CA LEU A 28 2.15 10.71 0.54
C LEU A 28 0.65 10.98 0.64
N LEU A 29 -0.02 10.51 1.68
CA LEU A 29 -1.43 10.80 1.94
C LEU A 29 -1.65 12.28 2.26
N VAL A 30 -0.80 12.89 3.09
CA VAL A 30 -0.96 14.30 3.49
C VAL A 30 -0.65 15.25 2.33
N PHE A 31 0.41 15.00 1.57
CA PHE A 31 0.85 15.91 0.50
C PHE A 31 0.16 15.63 -0.85
N LEU A 32 0.00 14.35 -1.21
CA LEU A 32 -0.49 13.91 -2.51
C LEU A 32 -1.73 12.98 -2.39
N GLY A 33 -2.44 13.01 -1.26
CA GLY A 33 -3.59 12.12 -1.02
C GLY A 33 -4.72 12.31 -2.03
N GLY A 34 -4.98 13.55 -2.45
CA GLY A 34 -5.96 13.84 -3.51
C GLY A 34 -5.64 13.19 -4.85
N LEU A 35 -4.35 12.99 -5.16
CA LEU A 35 -3.89 12.31 -6.37
C LEU A 35 -3.84 10.78 -6.21
N GLY A 36 -4.03 10.24 -5.00
CA GLY A 36 -3.93 8.81 -4.71
C GLY A 36 -2.49 8.27 -4.68
N ALA A 37 -1.47 9.13 -4.48
CA ALA A 37 -0.06 8.72 -4.52
C ALA A 37 0.31 7.69 -3.44
N HIS A 38 -0.31 7.75 -2.26
CA HIS A 38 -0.12 6.75 -1.20
C HIS A 38 -0.56 5.35 -1.64
N ARG A 39 -1.63 5.23 -2.44
CA ARG A 39 -2.10 3.94 -2.97
C ARG A 39 -1.19 3.41 -4.08
N PHE A 40 -0.61 4.29 -4.91
CA PHE A 40 0.41 3.90 -5.87
C PHE A 40 1.65 3.35 -5.17
N TYR A 41 2.11 3.99 -4.09
CA TYR A 41 3.26 3.52 -3.31
C TYR A 41 3.02 2.15 -2.64
N LEU A 42 1.81 1.93 -2.16
CA LEU A 42 1.38 0.66 -1.55
C LEU A 42 1.01 -0.44 -2.57
N GLY A 43 1.28 -0.22 -3.87
CA GLY A 43 1.04 -1.22 -4.92
C GLY A 43 -0.44 -1.42 -5.30
N LYS A 44 -1.37 -0.59 -4.78
CA LYS A 44 -2.81 -0.67 -5.08
C LYS A 44 -3.19 0.18 -6.29
N THR A 45 -2.54 -0.08 -7.43
CA THR A 45 -2.61 0.72 -8.68
C THR A 45 -4.02 0.94 -9.19
N THR A 46 -4.88 -0.08 -9.20
CA THR A 46 -6.26 0.05 -9.70
C THR A 46 -7.04 1.10 -8.92
N SER A 47 -7.02 1.00 -7.58
CA SER A 47 -7.72 1.96 -6.72
C SER A 47 -7.08 3.35 -6.74
N ALA A 48 -5.75 3.43 -6.95
CA ALA A 48 -5.05 4.69 -7.10
C ALA A 48 -5.46 5.41 -8.40
N MET A 49 -5.62 4.67 -9.50
CA MET A 49 -6.08 5.21 -10.77
C MET A 49 -7.52 5.75 -10.68
N VAL A 50 -8.41 5.04 -9.98
CA VAL A 50 -9.79 5.50 -9.74
C VAL A 50 -9.80 6.82 -8.97
N MET A 51 -9.01 6.92 -7.90
CA MET A 51 -8.89 8.14 -7.11
C MET A 51 -8.34 9.31 -7.93
N LEU A 52 -7.30 9.06 -8.74
CA LEU A 52 -6.73 10.06 -9.65
C LEU A 52 -7.76 10.55 -10.67
N MET A 53 -8.53 9.62 -11.27
CA MET A 53 -9.55 9.97 -12.24
C MET A 53 -10.69 10.78 -11.60
N MET A 54 -11.13 10.42 -10.39
CA MET A 54 -12.11 11.21 -9.63
C MET A 54 -11.58 12.60 -9.29
N PHE A 55 -10.30 12.73 -8.92
CA PHE A 55 -9.69 14.02 -8.64
C PHE A 55 -9.60 14.90 -9.88
N VAL A 56 -9.16 14.35 -11.02
CA VAL A 56 -9.08 15.08 -12.30
C VAL A 56 -10.46 15.49 -12.79
N ILE A 57 -11.45 14.59 -12.75
CA ILE A 57 -12.84 14.90 -13.13
C ILE A 57 -13.45 15.91 -12.17
N GLY A 58 -13.21 15.77 -10.86
CA GLY A 58 -13.66 16.71 -9.84
C GLY A 58 -13.12 18.11 -10.06
N TRP A 59 -11.85 18.24 -10.42
CA TRP A 59 -11.24 19.52 -10.81
C TRP A 59 -11.80 20.07 -12.12
N LEU A 60 -11.97 19.25 -13.14
CA LEU A 60 -12.49 19.67 -14.45
C LEU A 60 -13.94 20.16 -14.37
N THR A 61 -14.76 19.48 -13.58
CA THR A 61 -16.19 19.79 -13.38
C THR A 61 -16.44 20.86 -12.32
N LEU A 62 -15.38 21.39 -11.69
CA LEU A 62 -15.46 22.47 -10.71
C LEU A 62 -16.03 23.76 -11.33
N VAL A 63 -15.78 23.99 -12.62
CA VAL A 63 -16.32 25.11 -13.41
C VAL A 63 -17.86 25.13 -13.43
N ILE A 64 -18.50 23.96 -13.28
CA ILE A 64 -19.98 23.80 -13.30
C ILE A 64 -20.52 23.65 -11.86
N VAL A 65 -19.70 23.87 -10.81
CA VAL A 65 -20.05 23.67 -9.38
C VAL A 65 -20.30 22.19 -8.99
N ILE A 66 -20.41 21.28 -9.95
CA ILE A 66 -20.59 19.82 -9.76
C ILE A 66 -19.30 19.15 -9.24
N GLY A 67 -18.14 19.76 -9.43
CA GLY A 67 -16.85 19.22 -8.95
C GLY A 67 -16.72 19.16 -7.43
N LEU A 68 -17.43 20.03 -6.69
CA LEU A 68 -17.33 20.13 -5.23
C LEU A 68 -17.68 18.81 -4.50
N PRO A 69 -18.84 18.16 -4.74
CA PRO A 69 -19.16 16.88 -4.11
C PRO A 69 -18.18 15.76 -4.46
N ILE A 70 -17.60 15.76 -5.66
CA ILE A 70 -16.59 14.77 -6.08
C ILE A 70 -15.31 14.94 -5.25
N LEU A 71 -14.84 16.17 -5.08
CA LEU A 71 -13.65 16.45 -4.26
C LEU A 71 -13.89 16.13 -2.78
N ILE A 72 -15.10 16.36 -2.26
CA ILE A 72 -15.48 15.95 -0.91
C ILE A 72 -15.45 14.42 -0.79
N ALA A 73 -15.98 13.69 -1.76
CA ALA A 73 -15.90 12.22 -1.78
C ALA A 73 -14.44 11.72 -1.80
N VAL A 74 -13.55 12.35 -2.58
CA VAL A 74 -12.11 12.03 -2.57
C VAL A 74 -11.48 12.33 -1.21
N ALA A 75 -11.85 13.45 -0.56
CA ALA A 75 -11.35 13.79 0.77
C ALA A 75 -11.81 12.79 1.84
N VAL A 76 -13.09 12.40 1.82
CA VAL A 76 -13.65 11.37 2.72
C VAL A 76 -12.95 10.02 2.48
N TRP A 77 -12.70 9.66 1.22
CA TRP A 77 -11.94 8.47 0.88
C TRP A 77 -10.50 8.55 1.43
N GLY A 78 -9.82 9.70 1.28
CA GLY A 78 -8.51 9.93 1.88
C GLY A 78 -8.50 9.73 3.40
N ILE A 79 -9.56 10.15 4.11
CA ILE A 79 -9.72 9.92 5.55
C ILE A 79 -9.91 8.43 5.85
N ALA A 80 -10.75 7.73 5.09
CA ALA A 80 -10.91 6.29 5.23
C ALA A 80 -9.55 5.59 5.06
N ASP A 81 -8.72 6.07 4.13
CA ASP A 81 -7.40 5.50 3.88
C ASP A 81 -6.43 5.61 5.07
N LEU A 82 -6.59 6.56 6.01
CA LEU A 82 -5.83 6.54 7.26
C LEU A 82 -6.00 5.21 8.01
N PHE A 83 -7.20 4.63 7.96
CA PHE A 83 -7.52 3.36 8.61
C PHE A 83 -7.13 2.16 7.76
N LEU A 84 -7.12 2.29 6.42
CA LEU A 84 -6.74 1.19 5.52
C LEU A 84 -5.22 1.03 5.37
N ILE A 85 -4.42 2.10 5.52
CA ILE A 85 -2.95 2.05 5.36
C ILE A 85 -2.28 0.96 6.22
N PRO A 86 -2.58 0.83 7.53
CA PRO A 86 -2.02 -0.24 8.36
C PRO A 86 -2.34 -1.64 7.81
N GLY A 87 -3.56 -1.83 7.30
CA GLY A 87 -3.99 -3.09 6.68
C GLY A 87 -3.21 -3.40 5.41
N MET A 88 -3.09 -2.42 4.51
CA MET A 88 -2.34 -2.57 3.25
C MET A 88 -0.86 -2.91 3.48
N ILE A 89 -0.23 -2.29 4.47
CA ILE A 89 1.18 -2.57 4.81
C ILE A 89 1.34 -3.97 5.43
N SER A 90 0.37 -4.40 6.22
CA SER A 90 0.39 -5.73 6.83
C SER A 90 0.24 -6.83 5.78
N GLU A 91 -0.61 -6.61 4.78
CA GLU A 91 -0.77 -7.49 3.62
C GLU A 91 0.55 -7.61 2.83
N ASP A 92 1.21 -6.48 2.53
CA ASP A 92 2.49 -6.46 1.82
C ASP A 92 3.60 -7.21 2.59
N LYS A 93 3.67 -7.02 3.91
CA LYS A 93 4.59 -7.76 4.80
C LYS A 93 4.35 -9.27 4.77
N GLN A 94 3.09 -9.70 4.69
CA GLN A 94 2.74 -11.12 4.63
C GLN A 94 3.12 -11.73 3.28
N LEU A 95 2.89 -11.04 2.17
CA LEU A 95 3.29 -11.50 0.84
C LEU A 95 4.81 -11.69 0.74
N ILE A 96 5.58 -10.73 1.24
CA ILE A 96 7.04 -10.81 1.29
C ILE A 96 7.49 -11.99 2.16
N ARG A 97 6.88 -12.18 3.34
CA ARG A 97 7.17 -13.31 4.23
C ARG A 97 6.87 -14.65 3.57
N GLN A 98 5.73 -14.78 2.89
CA GLN A 98 5.33 -15.99 2.17
C GLN A 98 6.32 -16.31 1.05
N ARG A 99 6.72 -15.30 0.27
CA ARG A 99 7.70 -15.47 -0.81
C ARG A 99 9.03 -16.03 -0.30
N TYR A 100 9.60 -15.44 0.75
CA TYR A 100 10.84 -15.96 1.33
C TYR A 100 10.67 -17.36 1.94
N SER A 101 9.52 -17.63 2.55
CA SER A 101 9.27 -18.97 3.09
C SER A 101 9.17 -20.03 1.98
N ALA A 102 8.55 -19.70 0.85
CA ALA A 102 8.44 -20.59 -0.30
C ALA A 102 9.79 -20.82 -0.99
N ASP A 103 10.56 -19.74 -1.20
CA ASP A 103 11.91 -19.81 -1.77
C ASP A 103 12.79 -20.76 -0.94
N LEU A 104 12.80 -20.62 0.39
CA LEU A 104 13.57 -21.49 1.29
C LEU A 104 13.08 -22.95 1.30
N MET A 105 11.78 -23.21 1.14
CA MET A 105 11.24 -24.58 1.05
C MET A 105 11.57 -25.27 -0.28
N SER A 106 11.78 -24.49 -1.35
CA SER A 106 12.11 -25.00 -2.68
C SER A 106 13.60 -25.34 -2.87
N LEU A 107 14.47 -24.86 -1.98
CA LEU A 107 15.89 -25.20 -2.02
C LEU A 107 16.07 -26.69 -1.68
N PRO A 108 16.90 -27.43 -2.43
CA PRO A 108 17.32 -28.77 -2.02
C PRO A 108 17.89 -28.66 -0.61
N GLN A 109 17.25 -29.34 0.36
CA GLN A 109 17.77 -29.45 1.71
C GLN A 109 19.07 -30.25 1.58
N ALA A 110 20.19 -29.57 1.38
CA ALA A 110 21.51 -30.19 1.28
C ALA A 110 21.81 -30.80 2.65
N GLY A 111 21.47 -32.08 2.79
CA GLY A 111 21.95 -32.96 3.85
C GLY A 111 23.35 -33.45 3.54
#